data_AF-A0A8S0TJI6-F1
#
_entry.id   AF-A0A8S0TJI6-F1
#
_cell.length_a   1.000
_cell.length_b   1.000
_cell.length_c   1.000
_cell.angle_alpha   90.00
_cell.angle_beta   90.00
_cell.angle_gamma   90.00
#
_symmetry.space_group_name_H-M   'P 1'
#
loop_
_entity.id
_entity.type
_entity.pdbx_description
1 polymer ?
#
loop_
_entity_poly.entity_id
_entity_poly.type
_entity_poly.pdbx_seq_one_letter_code
_entity_poly.pdbx_strand_id
1 'polypeptide(L)'
;MYPPPSNLFVIAMSAISIVLMGNGGIMELKGKHMRYSKLWNFGVDQKIPADKKAKIASKTGMILGYTPAFLAAVGSFFLVPVGDFRFDLLRSAITVHFFKRIFE
;
A
#
# COMPACT_ATOMS: atom_id res chain seq x y z
N MET A 1 28.22 -9.11 3.79
CA MET A 1 27.40 -9.55 2.63
C MET A 1 26.13 -10.17 3.19
N TYR A 2 24.96 -9.57 2.96
CA TYR A 2 23.68 -10.16 3.39
C TYR A 2 23.40 -11.43 2.59
N PRO A 3 22.91 -12.52 3.21
CA PRO A 3 22.55 -13.72 2.45
C PRO A 3 21.45 -13.36 1.45
N PRO A 4 21.52 -13.86 0.21
CA PRO A 4 20.46 -13.64 -0.76
C PRO A 4 19.14 -14.17 -0.18
N PRO A 5 18.03 -13.43 -0.34
CA PRO A 5 16.72 -13.91 0.07
C PRO A 5 16.41 -15.24 -0.64
N SER A 6 15.66 -16.11 0.02
CA SER A 6 15.33 -17.43 -0.53
C SER A 6 14.63 -17.27 -1.89
N ASN A 7 15.03 -18.08 -2.87
CA ASN A 7 14.51 -18.00 -4.24
C ASN A 7 12.97 -18.12 -4.28
N LEU A 8 12.41 -18.97 -3.40
CA LEU A 8 10.97 -19.14 -3.24
C LEU A 8 10.25 -17.84 -2.83
N PHE A 9 10.83 -17.05 -1.93
CA PHE A 9 10.24 -15.79 -1.48
C PHE A 9 10.20 -14.77 -2.62
N VAL A 10 11.28 -14.67 -3.39
CA VAL A 10 11.38 -13.76 -4.54
C VAL A 10 10.36 -14.14 -5.63
N ILE A 11 10.24 -15.43 -5.95
CA ILE A 11 9.27 -15.94 -6.94
C ILE A 11 7.84 -15.64 -6.48
N ALA A 12 7.51 -15.94 -5.21
CA ALA A 12 6.17 -15.72 -4.67
C ALA A 12 5.78 -14.23 -4.72
N MET A 13 6.65 -13.34 -4.23
CA MET A 13 6.38 -11.90 -4.24
C MET A 13 6.27 -11.33 -5.66
N SER A 14 7.06 -11.84 -6.60
CA SER A 14 6.97 -11.43 -8.01
C SER A 14 5.65 -11.85 -8.64
N ALA A 15 5.21 -13.10 -8.40
CA ALA A 15 3.93 -13.60 -8.88
C ALA A 15 2.75 -12.81 -8.30
N ILE A 16 2.77 -12.53 -6.99
CA ILE A 16 1.74 -11.70 -6.33
C ILE A 16 1.66 -10.31 -6.97
N SER A 17 2.82 -9.69 -7.23
CA SER A 17 2.89 -8.35 -7.82
C SER A 17 2.29 -8.30 -9.22
N ILE A 18 2.60 -9.30 -10.07
CA ILE A 18 2.04 -9.42 -11.42
C ILE A 18 0.52 -9.57 -11.36
N VAL A 19 0.01 -10.42 -10.47
CA VAL A 19 -1.44 -10.65 -10.32
C VAL A 19 -2.15 -9.39 -9.86
N LEU A 20 -1.62 -8.68 -8.86
CA LEU A 20 -2.21 -7.44 -8.35
C LEU A 20 -2.23 -6.35 -9.43
N MET A 21 -1.11 -6.15 -10.13
CA MET A 21 -0.98 -5.10 -11.15
C MET A 21 -1.83 -5.41 -12.39
N GLY A 22 -1.86 -6.68 -12.82
CA GLY A 22 -2.72 -7.13 -13.91
C GLY A 22 -4.20 -6.94 -13.58
N ASN A 23 -4.62 -7.28 -12.36
CA ASN A 23 -6.00 -7.06 -11.93
C ASN A 23 -6.37 -5.57 -11.89
N GLY A 24 -5.47 -4.71 -11.41
CA GLY A 24 -5.62 -3.26 -11.44
C GLY A 24 -5.79 -2.72 -12.87
N GLY A 25 -4.89 -3.09 -13.79
CA GLY A 25 -4.96 -2.68 -15.19
C GLY A 25 -6.22 -3.18 -15.90
N ILE A 26 -6.65 -4.42 -15.65
CA ILE A 26 -7.91 -4.95 -16.22
C ILE A 26 -9.12 -4.17 -15.68
N MET A 27 -9.12 -3.75 -14.42
CA MET A 27 -10.21 -2.93 -13.86
C MET A 27 -10.25 -1.53 -14.47
N GLU A 28 -9.09 -0.93 -14.75
CA GLU A 28 -9.00 0.35 -15.46
C GLU A 28 -9.51 0.25 -16.90
N LEU A 29 -9.12 -0.80 -17.64
CA LEU A 29 -9.63 -1.07 -19.00
C LEU A 29 -11.15 -1.31 -19.02
N LYS A 30 -11.71 -1.92 -17.96
CA LYS A 30 -13.15 -2.14 -17.78
C LYS A 30 -13.91 -0.87 -17.33
N GLY A 31 -13.25 0.28 -17.21
CA GLY A 31 -13.85 1.54 -16.78
C GLY A 31 -14.18 1.61 -15.28
N LYS A 32 -13.69 0.66 -14.48
CA LYS A 32 -13.77 0.70 -13.01
C LYS A 32 -12.49 1.32 -12.47
N HIS A 33 -12.37 2.63 -12.66
CA HIS A 33 -11.19 3.37 -12.21
C HIS A 33 -11.13 3.50 -10.69
N MET A 34 -9.92 3.51 -10.14
CA MET A 34 -9.68 3.91 -8.76
C MET A 34 -10.14 5.36 -8.60
N ARG A 35 -11.17 5.59 -7.78
CA ARG A 35 -11.80 6.91 -7.58
C ARG A 35 -10.95 7.80 -6.66
N TYR A 36 -9.73 8.12 -7.11
CA TYR A 36 -8.78 8.93 -6.34
C TYR A 36 -8.64 10.36 -6.87
N SER A 37 -9.34 10.72 -7.95
CA SER A 37 -9.21 12.05 -8.55
C SER A 37 -10.24 13.03 -8.01
N LYS A 38 -9.77 14.00 -7.23
CA LYS A 38 -10.51 15.22 -6.89
C LYS A 38 -10.72 16.13 -8.13
N LEU A 39 -10.07 15.84 -9.26
CA LEU A 39 -10.03 16.65 -10.48
C LEU A 39 -11.04 16.24 -11.56
N TRP A 40 -11.85 15.18 -11.36
CA TRP A 40 -12.81 14.75 -12.37
C TRP A 40 -14.11 14.21 -11.74
N ASN A 41 -14.94 15.12 -11.23
CA ASN A 41 -16.36 14.83 -10.94
C ASN A 41 -17.19 15.05 -12.21
N PHE A 42 -16.99 14.23 -13.24
CA PHE A 42 -18.05 14.06 -14.22
C PHE A 42 -19.01 13.01 -13.67
N GLY A 43 -20.27 13.41 -13.55
CA GLY A 43 -21.39 12.57 -13.14
C GLY A 43 -21.61 11.40 -14.08
N VAL A 44 -20.72 10.41 -14.00
CA VAL A 44 -21.00 9.08 -14.53
C VAL A 44 -21.70 8.34 -13.42
N ASP A 45 -23.02 8.45 -13.47
CA ASP A 45 -23.99 7.61 -12.80
C ASP A 45 -23.75 6.15 -13.23
N GLN A 46 -22.72 5.54 -12.64
CA GLN A 46 -22.50 4.12 -12.76
C GLN A 46 -23.56 3.47 -11.87
N LYS A 47 -24.59 2.92 -12.55
CA LYS A 47 -25.63 2.01 -12.06
C LYS A 47 -25.04 0.86 -11.23
N ILE A 48 -24.56 1.19 -10.05
CA ILE A 48 -24.12 0.28 -9.02
C ILE A 48 -25.03 0.65 -7.85
N PRO A 49 -25.94 -0.25 -7.41
CA PRO A 49 -26.86 0.05 -6.32
C PRO A 49 -26.09 0.59 -5.13
N ALA A 50 -26.55 1.74 -4.62
CA ALA A 50 -25.91 2.47 -3.53
C ALA A 50 -25.72 1.59 -2.29
N ASP A 51 -26.55 0.56 -2.14
CA ASP A 51 -26.59 -0.38 -1.03
C ASP A 51 -25.37 -1.33 -0.95
N LYS A 52 -24.58 -1.46 -2.03
CA LYS A 52 -23.35 -2.30 -2.05
C LYS A 52 -22.06 -1.49 -2.07
N LYS A 53 -22.15 -0.16 -2.03
CA LYS A 53 -20.96 0.70 -1.99
C LYS A 53 -20.52 0.78 -0.54
N ALA A 54 -19.48 0.01 -0.16
CA ALA A 54 -18.75 0.25 1.06
C ALA A 54 -18.11 1.65 0.97
N LYS A 55 -18.88 2.67 1.36
CA LYS A 55 -18.40 4.04 1.54
C LYS A 55 -17.57 4.04 2.82
N ILE A 56 -16.35 3.52 2.72
CA ILE A 56 -15.36 3.72 3.76
C ILE A 56 -15.07 5.22 3.75
N ALA A 57 -15.21 5.88 4.90
CA ALA A 57 -14.82 7.28 5.03
C ALA A 57 -13.37 7.43 4.54
N SER A 58 -13.11 8.41 3.68
CA SER A 58 -11.81 8.57 3.02
C SER A 58 -10.65 8.59 4.03
N LYS A 59 -10.88 9.18 5.22
CA LYS A 59 -9.93 9.18 6.34
C LYS A 59 -9.65 7.77 6.89
N THR A 60 -10.69 6.96 7.08
CA THR A 60 -10.56 5.56 7.55
C THR A 60 -9.86 4.68 6.51
N GLY A 61 -10.18 4.83 5.23
CA GLY A 61 -9.51 4.10 4.15
C GLY A 61 -8.02 4.46 4.05
N MET A 62 -7.69 5.73 4.27
CA MET A 62 -6.31 6.21 4.32
C MET A 62 -5.54 5.57 5.47
N ILE A 63 -6.08 5.62 6.70
CA ILE A 63 -5.46 5.02 7.88
C ILE A 63 -5.27 3.51 7.69
N LEU A 64 -6.29 2.79 7.20
CA LEU A 64 -6.21 1.35 6.94
C LEU A 64 -5.14 1.00 5.90
N GLY A 65 -4.93 1.84 4.89
CA GLY A 65 -3.89 1.62 3.88
C GLY A 65 -2.47 1.87 4.39
N TYR A 66 -2.27 2.88 5.24
CA TYR A 66 -0.94 3.24 5.75
C TYR A 66 -0.52 2.47 7.02
N THR A 67 -1.48 1.94 7.79
CA THR A 67 -1.20 1.20 9.04
C THR A 67 -0.31 -0.03 8.82
N PRO A 68 -0.55 -0.91 7.81
CA PRO A 68 0.33 -2.06 7.57
C PRO A 68 1.76 -1.64 7.23
N ALA A 69 1.96 -0.55 6.49
CA ALA A 69 3.28 -0.04 6.12
C ALA A 69 4.02 0.53 7.34
N PHE A 70 3.33 1.28 8.20
CA PHE A 70 3.90 1.76 9.47
C PHE A 70 4.28 0.60 10.41
N LEU A 71 3.39 -0.39 10.55
CA LEU A 71 3.63 -1.55 11.41
C LEU A 71 4.83 -2.38 10.92
N ALA A 72 4.96 -2.56 9.60
CA ALA A 72 6.13 -3.21 9.01
C ALA A 72 7.42 -2.43 9.24
N ALA A 73 7.38 -1.09 9.17
CA ALA A 73 8.53 -0.24 9.45
C ALA A 73 9.00 -0.35 10.91
N VAL A 74 8.06 -0.32 11.87
CA VAL A 74 8.37 -0.53 13.29
C VAL A 74 8.87 -1.96 13.54
N GLY A 75 8.21 -2.97 12.96
CA GLY A 75 8.62 -4.36 13.08
C GLY A 75 10.03 -4.64 12.55
N SER A 76 10.48 -3.88 11.55
CA SER A 76 11.84 -3.97 10.98
C SER A 76 12.94 -3.73 12.02
N PHE A 77 12.70 -2.89 13.02
CA PHE A 77 13.66 -2.66 14.12
C PHE A 77 13.84 -3.89 15.02
N PHE A 78 12.78 -4.69 15.19
CA PHE A 78 12.79 -5.87 16.07
C PHE A 78 13.19 -7.16 15.33
N LEU A 79 12.75 -7.32 14.08
CA LEU A 79 12.89 -8.57 13.33
C LEU A 79 14.25 -8.72 12.63
N VAL A 80 14.92 -7.61 12.32
CA VAL A 80 16.14 -7.63 11.50
C VAL A 80 17.25 -6.86 12.21
N PRO A 81 18.21 -7.56 12.86
CA PRO A 81 19.37 -6.91 13.47
C PRO A 81 20.31 -6.43 12.36
N VAL A 82 20.25 -5.13 12.04
CA VAL A 82 21.18 -4.48 11.12
C VAL A 82 22.10 -3.61 11.98
N GLY A 83 23.41 -3.84 11.91
CA GLY A 83 24.42 -3.07 12.66
C GLY A 83 24.95 -1.84 11.93
N ASP A 84 24.28 -1.42 10.85
CA ASP A 84 24.74 -0.36 9.96
C ASP A 84 23.92 0.92 10.16
N PHE A 85 24.59 2.01 10.57
CA PHE A 85 23.96 3.32 10.82
C PHE A 85 23.12 3.86 9.66
N ARG A 86 23.52 3.56 8.40
CA ARG A 86 22.80 4.00 7.20
C ARG A 86 21.40 3.38 7.12
N PHE A 87 21.26 2.13 7.55
CA PHE A 87 19.97 1.43 7.56
C PHE A 87 19.10 1.89 8.72
N ASP A 88 19.69 2.21 9.87
CA ASP A 88 18.95 2.78 11.00
C ASP A 88 18.36 4.15 10.67
N LEU A 89 19.15 5.00 10.00
CA LEU A 89 18.66 6.30 9.53
C LEU A 89 17.51 6.12 8.53
N LEU A 90 17.64 5.21 7.56
CA LEU A 90 16.57 4.92 6.60
C LEU A 90 15.29 4.41 7.29
N ARG A 91 15.42 3.46 8.22
CA ARG A 91 14.28 2.90 8.97
C ARG A 91 13.58 3.97 9.79
N SER A 92 14.33 4.84 10.46
CA SER A 92 13.77 5.96 11.23
C SER A 92 13.01 6.94 10.33
N ALA A 93 13.58 7.32 9.17
CA ALA A 93 12.95 8.22 8.23
C ALA A 93 11.62 7.67 7.68
N ILE A 94 11.59 6.38 7.30
CA ILE A 94 10.39 5.71 6.82
C ILE A 94 9.32 5.64 7.92
N THR A 95 9.72 5.32 9.15
CA THR A 95 8.81 5.24 10.29
C THR A 95 8.18 6.59 10.60
N VAL A 96 9.00 7.66 10.64
CA VAL A 96 8.53 9.04 10.84
C VAL A 96 7.62 9.49 9.70
N HIS A 97 7.94 9.13 8.45
CA HIS A 97 7.13 9.46 7.28
C HIS A 97 5.72 8.87 7.40
N PHE A 98 5.60 7.56 7.65
CA PHE A 98 4.30 6.92 7.78
C PHE A 98 3.57 7.34 9.06
N PHE A 99 4.29 7.62 10.15
CA PHE A 99 3.71 8.18 11.36
C PHE A 99 3.03 9.52 11.07
N LYS A 100 3.73 10.46 10.43
CA LYS A 100 3.15 11.74 10.01
C LYS A 100 1.89 11.54 9.17
N ARG A 101 1.93 10.58 8.24
CA ARG A 101 0.82 10.31 7.30
C ARG A 101 -0.43 9.73 7.97
N ILE A 102 -0.28 9.01 9.08
CA ILE A 102 -1.41 8.48 9.86
C ILE A 102 -2.09 9.58 10.69
N PHE A 103 -1.31 10.56 11.16
CA PHE A 103 -1.78 11.66 12.01
C PHE A 103 -2.31 12.88 11.23
N GLU A 104 -2.06 12.96 9.92
CA GLU A 104 -2.65 13.95 8.99
C GLU A 104 -4.13 13.67 8.68
#